data_AF-A0A7X0CZ38-F1
#
_entry.id   AF-A0A7X0CZ38-F1
#
_cell.length_a   1.000
_cell.length_b   1.000
_cell.length_c   1.000
_cell.angle_alpha   90.00
_cell.angle_beta   90.00
_cell.angle_gamma   90.00
#
_symmetry.space_group_name_H-M   'P 1'
#
loop_
_entity.id
_entity.type
_entity.pdbx_description
1 polymer ?
#
loop_
_entity_poly.entity_id
_entity_poly.type
_entity_poly.pdbx_seq_one_letter_code
_entity_poly.pdbx_strand_id
1 'polypeptide(L)'
;MKSLELLVEKIILSSRWLLVVFYMGLVAALAVYALSFAFKFWKVAQNVFTLGEAEMILAMLGLIDAALVASLIVMVMISGYENFVSRFDEAEADVSFLGKLDAGSLKIKVASSIVAP
;
A
#
# COMPACT_ATOMS: atom_id res chain seq x y z
N MET A 1 -31.05 8.35 -8.39
CA MET A 1 -30.25 7.11 -8.30
C MET A 1 -28.83 7.33 -8.85
N LYS A 2 -28.64 7.91 -10.05
CA LYS A 2 -27.32 8.33 -10.59
C LYS A 2 -26.48 9.26 -9.69
N SER A 3 -27.09 10.18 -8.93
CA SER A 3 -26.34 11.07 -8.04
C SER A 3 -25.67 10.38 -6.86
N LEU A 4 -26.18 9.22 -6.40
CA LEU A 4 -25.54 8.45 -5.33
C LEU A 4 -24.33 7.68 -5.85
N GLU A 5 -24.40 7.13 -7.07
CA GLU A 5 -23.26 6.49 -7.73
C GLU A 5 -22.11 7.48 -7.93
N LEU A 6 -22.38 8.67 -8.46
CA LEU A 6 -21.37 9.71 -8.66
C LEU A 6 -20.76 10.22 -7.33
N LEU A 7 -21.53 10.22 -6.24
CA LEU A 7 -21.04 10.63 -4.92
C LEU A 7 -20.12 9.55 -4.33
N VAL A 8 -20.52 8.28 -4.45
CA VAL A 8 -19.71 7.13 -4.04
C VAL A 8 -18.42 7.05 -4.85
N GLU A 9 -18.49 7.23 -6.17
CA GLU A 9 -17.33 7.23 -7.07
C GLU A 9 -16.34 8.35 -6.72
N LYS A 10 -16.84 9.56 -6.42
CA LYS A 10 -16.02 10.71 -6.03
C LYS A 10 -15.37 10.55 -4.66
N ILE A 11 -16.04 9.88 -3.72
CA ILE A 11 -15.50 9.53 -2.40
C ILE A 11 -14.40 8.47 -2.54
N ILE A 12 -14.61 7.46 -3.38
CA ILE A 12 -13.62 6.40 -3.66
C ILE A 12 -12.38 7.00 -4.34
N LEU A 13 -12.55 7.84 -5.36
CA LEU A 13 -11.42 8.50 -6.05
C LEU A 13 -10.64 9.43 -5.11
N SER A 14 -11.31 10.13 -4.19
CA SER A 14 -10.65 11.00 -3.20
C SER A 14 -9.85 10.20 -2.16
N SER A 15 -10.24 8.96 -1.89
CA SER A 15 -9.53 8.08 -0.94
C SER A 15 -8.12 7.70 -1.41
N ARG A 16 -7.86 7.69 -2.73
CA ARG A 16 -6.51 7.46 -3.29
C ARG A 16 -5.52 8.53 -2.81
N TRP A 17 -5.91 9.80 -2.81
CA TRP A 17 -5.04 10.91 -2.39
C TRP A 17 -4.73 10.86 -0.90
N LEU A 18 -5.70 10.44 -0.07
CA LEU A 18 -5.47 10.22 1.36
C LEU A 18 -4.41 9.14 1.57
N LEU A 19 -4.55 7.98 0.92
CA LEU A 19 -3.60 6.86 1.03
C LEU A 19 -2.17 7.25 0.63
N VAL A 20 -2.01 8.06 -0.42
CA VAL A 20 -0.69 8.56 -0.85
C VAL A 20 0.00 9.36 0.25
N VAL A 21 -0.74 10.25 0.95
CA VAL A 21 -0.19 11.03 2.07
C VAL A 21 0.25 10.11 3.22
N PHE A 22 -0.56 9.10 3.56
CA PHE A 22 -0.21 8.12 4.58
C PHE A 22 1.04 7.32 4.20
N TYR A 23 1.15 6.83 2.96
CA TYR A 23 2.34 6.08 2.54
C TYR A 23 3.60 6.94 2.51
N MET A 24 3.52 8.20 2.07
CA MET A 24 4.66 9.12 2.21
C MET A 24 5.06 9.31 3.67
N GLY A 25 4.09 9.46 4.57
CA GLY A 25 4.34 9.54 6.01
C GLY A 25 5.03 8.28 6.56
N LEU A 26 4.59 7.10 6.14
CA LEU A 26 5.20 5.82 6.55
C LEU A 26 6.64 5.67 6.02
N VAL A 27 6.91 6.08 4.78
CA VAL A 27 8.27 6.10 4.21
C VAL A 27 9.18 7.02 5.03
N ALA A 28 8.72 8.24 5.32
CA ALA A 28 9.47 9.19 6.13
C ALA A 28 9.72 8.66 7.55
N ALA A 29 8.71 8.06 8.18
CA ALA A 29 8.82 7.43 9.49
C ALA A 29 9.84 6.29 9.46
N LEU A 30 9.81 5.42 8.44
CA LEU A 30 10.77 4.33 8.27
C LEU A 30 12.20 4.85 8.10
N ALA A 31 12.40 5.94 7.36
CA ALA A 31 13.71 6.58 7.18
C ALA A 31 14.26 7.11 8.52
N VAL A 32 13.43 7.84 9.29
CA VAL A 32 13.81 8.31 10.63
C VAL A 32 14.12 7.13 11.56
N TYR A 33 13.33 6.07 11.47
CA TYR A 33 13.50 4.89 12.30
C TYR A 33 14.79 4.13 11.95
N ALA A 34 15.14 4.04 10.67
CA ALA A 34 16.40 3.45 10.19
C ALA A 34 17.62 4.22 10.72
N LEU A 35 17.57 5.55 10.75
CA LEU A 35 18.63 6.38 11.34
C LEU A 35 18.77 6.12 12.84
N SER A 36 17.65 6.03 13.57
CA SER A 36 17.63 5.70 14.99
C SER A 36 18.21 4.30 15.26
N PHE A 37 17.87 3.31 14.44
CA PHE A 37 18.43 1.97 14.51
C PHE A 37 19.95 1.98 14.30
N ALA A 38 20.44 2.67 13.27
CA ALA A 38 21.86 2.78 13.00
C ALA A 38 22.62 3.42 14.17
N PHE A 39 22.06 4.46 14.78
CA PHE A 39 22.64 5.10 15.96
C PHE A 39 22.67 4.17 17.18
N LYS A 40 21.57 3.46 17.47
CA LYS A 40 21.51 2.45 18.54
C LYS A 40 22.53 1.35 18.31
N PHE A 41 22.62 0.82 17.09
CA PHE A 41 23.57 -0.21 16.71
C PHE A 41 25.01 0.25 16.92
N TRP A 42 25.34 1.46 16.46
CA TRP A 42 26.67 2.04 16.65
C TRP A 42 27.03 2.17 18.14
N LYS A 43 26.08 2.64 18.96
CA LYS A 43 26.27 2.74 20.41
C LYS A 43 26.54 1.37 21.06
N VAL A 44 25.82 0.33 20.65
CA VAL A 44 26.04 -1.03 21.16
C VAL A 44 27.40 -1.56 20.71
N ALA A 45 27.76 -1.37 19.44
CA ALA A 45 29.05 -1.81 18.89
C ALA A 45 30.25 -1.18 19.64
N GLN A 46 30.18 0.09 20.01
CA GLN A 46 31.24 0.76 20.76
C GLN A 46 31.36 0.28 22.22
N ASN A 47 30.28 -0.23 22.80
CA ASN A 47 30.23 -0.63 24.21
C ASN A 47 30.28 -2.16 24.41
N VAL A 48 30.64 -2.93 23.38
CA VAL A 48 30.57 -4.40 23.43
C VAL A 48 31.50 -5.03 24.47
N PHE A 49 32.62 -4.36 24.80
CA PHE A 49 33.59 -4.82 25.80
C PHE A 49 33.40 -4.17 27.18
N THR A 50 32.48 -3.21 27.29
CA THR A 50 32.24 -2.44 28.52
C THR A 50 30.91 -2.78 29.18
N LEU A 51 29.93 -3.29 28.42
CA LEU A 51 28.62 -3.69 28.94
C LEU A 51 28.71 -5.02 29.70
N GLY A 52 27.99 -5.10 30.81
CA GLY A 52 27.76 -6.36 31.50
C GLY A 52 26.87 -7.31 30.68
N GLU A 53 26.86 -8.59 31.06
CA GLU A 53 26.12 -9.64 30.33
C GLU A 53 24.61 -9.34 30.21
N ALA A 54 23.99 -8.89 31.31
CA ALA A 54 22.56 -8.50 31.31
C ALA A 54 22.29 -7.25 30.44
N GLU A 55 23.18 -6.26 30.47
CA GLU A 55 23.02 -5.03 29.69
C GLU A 55 23.17 -5.32 28.19
N MET A 56 24.08 -6.22 27.82
CA MET A 56 24.26 -6.67 26.45
C MET A 56 22.99 -7.36 25.92
N ILE A 57 22.35 -8.22 26.71
CA ILE A 57 21.07 -8.87 26.34
C ILE A 57 19.98 -7.81 26.12
N LEU A 58 19.84 -6.84 27.02
CA LEU A 58 18.85 -5.76 26.88
C LEU A 58 19.12 -4.90 25.64
N ALA A 59 20.39 -4.61 25.35
CA ALA A 59 20.78 -3.88 24.15
C ALA A 59 20.40 -4.64 22.87
N MET A 60 20.65 -5.95 22.83
CA MET A 60 20.25 -6.80 21.69
C MET A 60 18.74 -6.86 21.54
N LEU A 61 17.98 -7.00 22.63
CA LEU A 61 16.52 -7.02 22.60
C LEU A 61 15.96 -5.73 22.01
N GLY A 62 16.53 -4.57 22.37
CA GLY A 62 16.14 -3.28 21.81
C GLY A 62 16.44 -3.12 20.31
N LEU A 63 17.52 -3.74 19.81
CA LEU A 63 17.81 -3.77 18.38
C LEU A 63 16.84 -4.69 17.63
N ILE A 64 16.53 -5.87 18.19
CA ILE A 64 15.56 -6.81 17.62
C ILE A 64 14.18 -6.17 17.54
N ASP A 65 13.72 -5.54 18.62
CA ASP A 65 12.44 -4.83 18.66
C ASP A 65 12.34 -3.75 17.58
N ALA A 66 13.41 -2.96 17.41
CA ALA A 66 13.47 -1.99 16.33
C ALA A 66 13.39 -2.65 14.94
N ALA A 67 14.09 -3.76 14.70
CA ALA A 67 13.97 -4.48 13.43
C ALA A 67 12.56 -5.03 13.19
N LEU A 68 11.87 -5.51 14.23
CA LEU A 68 10.50 -5.99 14.15
C LEU A 68 9.51 -4.87 13.81
N VAL A 69 9.63 -3.71 14.45
CA VAL A 69 8.80 -2.53 14.15
C VAL A 69 8.97 -2.08 12.71
N ALA A 70 10.21 -2.03 12.20
CA ALA A 70 10.47 -1.69 10.80
C ALA A 70 9.84 -2.69 9.83
N SER A 71 9.94 -3.99 10.14
CA SER A 71 9.33 -5.06 9.35
C SER A 71 7.80 -4.96 9.30
N LEU A 72 7.18 -4.64 10.44
CA LEU A 72 5.74 -4.39 10.52
C LEU A 72 5.31 -3.19 9.69
N ILE A 73 6.06 -2.08 9.72
CA ILE A 73 5.77 -0.89 8.90
C ILE A 73 5.76 -1.27 7.41
N VAL A 74 6.79 -1.98 6.95
CA VAL A 74 6.89 -2.42 5.54
C VAL A 74 5.74 -3.35 5.17
N MET A 75 5.37 -4.29 6.03
CA MET A 75 4.24 -5.19 5.80
C MET A 75 2.92 -4.41 5.68
N VAL A 76 2.68 -3.43 6.55
CA VAL A 76 1.50 -2.56 6.50
C VAL A 76 1.46 -1.75 5.20
N MET A 77 2.61 -1.25 4.73
CA MET A 77 2.69 -0.53 3.47
C MET A 77 2.32 -1.41 2.28
N ILE A 78 2.93 -2.60 2.16
CA ILE A 78 2.69 -3.52 1.04
C ILE A 78 1.24 -4.01 1.06
N SER A 79 0.78 -4.54 2.21
CA SER A 79 -0.58 -5.05 2.36
C SER A 79 -1.63 -3.96 2.15
N GLY A 80 -1.36 -2.74 2.62
CA GLY A 80 -2.22 -1.59 2.38
C GLY A 80 -2.32 -1.28 0.88
N TYR A 81 -1.19 -1.26 0.17
CA TYR A 81 -1.17 -0.94 -1.25
C TYR A 81 -1.93 -1.99 -2.07
N GLU A 82 -1.68 -3.28 -1.82
CA GLU A 82 -2.39 -4.38 -2.49
C GLU A 82 -3.90 -4.30 -2.24
N ASN A 83 -4.31 -4.12 -0.97
CA ASN A 83 -5.72 -4.20 -0.62
C ASN A 83 -6.53 -2.95 -1.03
N PHE A 84 -5.91 -1.76 -1.04
CA PHE A 84 -6.61 -0.48 -1.21
C PHE A 84 -6.18 0.36 -2.41
N VAL A 85 -5.16 -0.03 -3.17
CA VAL A 85 -4.76 0.69 -4.39
C VAL A 85 -4.80 -0.24 -5.60
N SER A 86 -4.13 -1.40 -5.52
CA SER A 86 -4.07 -2.37 -6.62
C SER A 86 -5.45 -2.85 -7.06
N ARG A 87 -6.32 -3.21 -6.10
CA ARG A 87 -7.67 -3.72 -6.39
C ARG A 87 -8.59 -2.69 -7.06
N PHE A 88 -8.41 -1.40 -6.78
CA PHE A 88 -9.21 -0.36 -7.43
C PHE A 88 -8.75 -0.09 -8.85
N ASP A 89 -7.45 -0.19 -9.12
CA ASP A 89 -6.89 -0.03 -10.47
C ASP A 89 -7.36 -1.17 -11.40
N GLU A 90 -7.40 -2.41 -10.90
CA GLU A 90 -7.97 -3.56 -11.61
C GLU A 90 -9.49 -3.41 -11.85
N ALA A 91 -10.25 -2.98 -10.84
CA ALA A 91 -11.68 -2.78 -10.98
C ALA A 91 -12.02 -1.69 -12.01
N GLU A 92 -11.29 -0.57 -12.01
CA GLU A 92 -11.47 0.52 -12.98
C GLU A 92 -11.21 0.07 -14.44
N ALA A 93 -10.23 -0.81 -14.65
CA ALA A 93 -9.94 -1.39 -15.97
C ALA A 93 -11.09 -2.27 -16.50
N ASP A 94 -11.73 -3.07 -15.65
CA ASP A 94 -12.87 -3.92 -16.02
C ASP A 94 -14.14 -3.10 -16.34
N VAL A 95 -14.42 -2.02 -15.59
CA VAL A 95 -15.58 -1.15 -15.88
C VAL A 95 -15.36 -0.34 -17.16
N SER A 96 -14.13 0.09 -17.44
CA SER A 96 -13.75 0.78 -18.68
C SER A 96 -13.94 -0.09 -19.92
N PHE A 97 -13.70 -1.41 -19.81
CA PHE A 97 -13.98 -2.36 -20.89
C PHE A 97 -15.48 -2.48 -21.19
N LEU A 98 -16.34 -2.53 -20.16
CA LEU A 98 -17.79 -2.50 -20.33
C LEU A 98 -18.30 -1.17 -20.89
N GLY A 99 -17.66 -0.05 -20.54
CA GLY A 99 -17.97 1.27 -21.12
C GLY A 99 -17.59 1.43 -22.60
N LYS A 100 -16.61 0.65 -23.10
CA LYS A 100 -16.22 0.62 -24.53
C LYS A 100 -17.07 -0.34 -25.38
N LEU A 101 -17.81 -1.25 -24.75
CA LEU A 101 -18.90 -2.00 -25.38
C LEU A 101 -20.15 -1.13 -25.41
N ASP A 102 -20.08 -0.01 -26.13
CA ASP A 102 -21.25 0.82 -26.41
C ASP A 102 -22.37 -0.07 -26.98
N ALA A 103 -23.58 0.06 -26.43
CA ALA A 103 -24.74 -0.77 -26.78
C ALA A 103 -25.05 -0.74 -28.29
N GLY A 104 -24.54 0.26 -29.03
CA GLY A 104 -24.53 0.29 -30.49
C GLY A 104 -23.69 -0.84 -31.13
N SER A 105 -22.48 -1.09 -30.63
CA SER A 105 -21.59 -2.16 -31.13
C SER A 105 -22.13 -3.57 -30.85
N LEU A 106 -22.80 -3.76 -29.71
CA LEU A 106 -23.44 -5.03 -29.34
C LEU A 106 -24.66 -5.31 -30.24
N LYS A 107 -25.47 -4.28 -30.57
CA LYS A 107 -26.56 -4.38 -31.55
C LYS A 107 -26.05 -4.68 -32.97
N ILE A 108 -24.95 -4.05 -33.38
CA ILE A 108 -24.35 -4.28 -34.70
C ILE A 108 -23.80 -5.70 -34.82
N LYS A 109 -23.11 -6.24 -33.79
CA LYS A 109 -22.62 -7.62 -33.80
C LYS A 109 -23.74 -8.65 -33.80
N VAL A 110 -24.79 -8.45 -32.98
CA VAL A 110 -25.96 -9.35 -32.97
C VAL A 110 -26.74 -9.28 -34.29
N ALA A 111 -26.91 -8.09 -34.87
CA ALA A 111 -27.52 -7.95 -36.19
C ALA A 111 -26.68 -8.64 -37.27
N SER A 112 -25.35 -8.53 -37.22
CA SER A 112 -24.46 -9.19 -38.19
C SER A 112 -24.45 -10.72 -38.06
N SER A 113 -24.62 -11.28 -36.85
CA SER A 113 -24.74 -12.73 -36.65
C SER A 113 -26.10 -13.29 -37.07
N ILE A 114 -27.13 -12.46 -37.18
CA ILE A 114 -28.46 -12.85 -37.68
C ILE A 114 -28.53 -12.69 -39.22
N VAL A 115 -27.76 -11.77 -39.79
CA VAL A 115 -27.69 -11.47 -41.24
C VAL A 115 -26.61 -12.26 -41.98
N ALA A 116 -25.78 -13.03 -41.28
CA ALA A 116 -24.84 -13.97 -41.88
C ALA A 116 -25.35 -15.43 -41.78
N PRO A 117 -26.32 -15.85 -42.61
CA PRO A 117 -26.51 -17.25 -42.97
C PRO A 117 -25.42 -17.74 -43.92
#